data_AF-A0A947BL82-F1
#
_entry.id   AF-A0A947BL82-F1
#
_cell.length_a   1.000
_cell.length_b   1.000
_cell.length_c   1.000
_cell.angle_alpha   90.00
_cell.angle_beta   90.00
_cell.angle_gamma   90.00
#
_symmetry.space_group_name_H-M   'P 1'
#
loop_
_entity.id
_entity.type
_entity.pdbx_description
1 polymer ?
#
loop_
_entity_poly.entity_id
_entity_poly.type
_entity_poly.pdbx_seq_one_letter_code
_entity_poly.pdbx_strand_id
1 'polypeptide(L)'
;GMGEVLLRQELLSVSTPSAPLLVGTSGGMEDFHFRWERQRIGTGERYADIPVTQLLLDHTSIARGVDMAAAERRARDELAAALNDPARPDSDPALSLANQWMESHRASDGPLSDEDRVLLAQVIADPRVTRSDGLWAAVGRLEGDAADLRRLAALRYLAAEDKTAARGWVNAFGSLPAGAYSVIVPEEQRILSSVEDSLKATGLIRRQGDRGVEAVPDLLRMLRAFATHDPGKRGYSDITEATHGVRKAFRIIGPDASFAREEIETILAMESMQRRYRVIAKSDWDELLYVLGRPLDTIEKPENLSGTVKTYRERIVQRTSKPFDPTRN
;
A
#
# COMPACT_ATOMS: atom_id res chain seq x y z
N GLY A 1 -6.95 -31.11 37.92
CA GLY A 1 -7.95 -30.29 37.22
C GLY A 1 -7.31 -29.75 35.97
N MET A 2 -7.96 -29.91 34.82
CA MET A 2 -7.48 -29.32 33.56
C MET A 2 -7.65 -27.80 33.65
N GLY A 3 -6.52 -27.09 33.60
CA GLY A 3 -6.49 -25.63 33.55
C GLY A 3 -6.51 -25.15 32.11
N GLU A 4 -7.37 -24.19 31.83
CA GLU A 4 -7.52 -23.53 30.54
C GLU A 4 -6.28 -22.64 30.29
N VAL A 5 -5.54 -22.90 29.21
CA VAL A 5 -4.40 -22.07 28.81
C VAL A 5 -4.95 -20.85 28.07
N LEU A 6 -5.14 -19.76 28.81
CA LEU A 6 -5.37 -18.44 28.23
C LEU A 6 -4.11 -18.02 27.47
N LEU A 7 -4.23 -17.84 26.16
CA LEU A 7 -3.19 -17.37 25.27
C LEU A 7 -2.84 -15.91 25.63
N ARG A 8 -2.00 -15.72 26.66
CA ARG A 8 -1.35 -14.45 26.93
C ARG A 8 -0.13 -14.34 26.02
N GLN A 9 -0.20 -13.43 25.05
CA GLN A 9 0.97 -12.98 24.32
C GLN A 9 1.79 -12.07 25.25
N GLU A 10 2.71 -12.64 26.03
CA GLU A 10 3.71 -11.85 26.76
C GLU A 10 4.94 -11.66 25.86
N LEU A 11 5.07 -10.47 25.28
CA LEU A 11 6.25 -10.04 24.53
C LEU A 11 7.37 -9.71 25.53
N LEU A 12 8.16 -10.71 25.90
CA LEU A 12 9.36 -10.52 26.71
C LEU A 12 10.49 -9.99 25.85
N SER A 13 10.83 -8.71 26.02
CA SER A 13 12.00 -8.10 25.40
C SER A 13 13.12 -7.96 26.41
N VAL A 14 14.31 -8.41 26.04
CA VAL A 14 15.54 -8.14 26.80
C VAL A 14 16.14 -6.85 26.26
N SER A 15 16.16 -5.80 27.07
CA SER A 15 16.89 -4.58 26.74
C SER A 15 18.20 -4.52 27.50
N THR A 16 19.33 -4.40 26.80
CA THR A 16 20.59 -3.93 27.39
C THR A 16 20.37 -2.58 28.07
N PRO A 17 20.93 -2.33 29.26
CA PRO A 17 20.86 -1.01 29.89
C PRO A 17 21.45 0.05 28.95
N SER A 18 20.69 1.12 28.74
CA SER A 18 21.07 2.26 27.89
C SER A 18 21.33 3.49 28.76
N ALA A 19 22.35 4.27 28.40
CA ALA A 19 22.62 5.58 29.03
C ALA A 19 21.45 6.55 28.76
N PRO A 20 21.23 7.57 29.61
CA PRO A 20 20.09 8.46 29.42
C PRO A 20 20.27 9.35 28.18
N LEU A 21 19.32 9.18 27.25
CA LEU A 21 18.72 10.19 26.39
C LEU A 21 19.65 10.94 25.41
N LEU A 22 19.72 10.46 24.18
CA LEU A 22 20.19 11.25 23.03
C LEU A 22 18.97 11.71 22.21
N VAL A 23 18.95 12.93 21.69
CA VAL A 23 17.88 13.38 20.79
C VAL A 23 18.21 12.92 19.38
N GLY A 24 17.39 12.02 18.82
CA GLY A 24 17.50 11.58 17.43
C GLY A 24 16.24 11.94 16.64
N THR A 25 16.30 11.74 15.33
CA THR A 25 15.25 12.12 14.40
C THR A 25 14.59 10.87 13.80
N SER A 26 13.26 10.88 13.72
CA SER A 26 12.47 9.74 13.24
C SER A 26 11.30 10.23 12.38
N GLY A 27 10.84 9.35 11.49
CA GLY A 27 9.75 9.64 10.55
C GLY A 27 10.21 10.02 9.15
N GLY A 28 9.28 9.92 8.19
CA GLY A 28 9.45 10.42 6.81
C GLY A 28 9.09 11.91 6.71
N MET A 29 9.11 12.48 5.50
CA MET A 29 8.83 13.91 5.27
C MET A 29 7.48 14.39 5.83
N GLU A 30 6.49 13.51 5.94
CA GLU A 30 5.14 13.85 6.41
C GLU A 30 4.95 13.74 7.94
N ASP A 31 5.89 13.15 8.67
CA ASP A 31 5.79 12.95 10.13
C ASP A 31 7.16 13.01 10.81
N PHE A 32 7.96 14.02 10.45
CA PHE A 32 9.26 14.22 11.06
C PHE A 32 9.10 14.70 12.49
N HIS A 33 9.68 13.97 13.44
CA HIS A 33 9.71 14.38 14.84
C HIS A 33 11.02 13.97 15.51
N PHE A 34 11.37 14.73 16.55
CA PHE A 34 12.46 14.39 17.44
C PHE A 34 11.99 13.35 18.44
N ARG A 35 12.81 12.32 18.65
CA ARG A 35 12.58 11.31 19.68
C ARG A 35 13.82 11.13 20.53
N TRP A 36 13.61 10.59 21.71
CA TRP A 36 14.71 10.13 22.54
C TRP A 36 15.21 8.79 22.01
N GLU A 37 16.43 8.78 21.50
CA GLU A 37 17.14 7.58 21.07
C GLU A 37 17.99 7.00 22.19
N ARG A 38 18.08 5.67 22.18
CA ARG A 38 18.92 4.90 23.09
C ARG A 38 20.16 4.46 22.34
N GLN A 39 21.32 4.96 22.73
CA GLN A 39 22.58 4.37 22.30
C GLN A 39 22.78 3.05 23.05
N ARG A 40 22.96 1.94 22.34
CA ARG A 40 23.34 0.66 22.97
C ARG A 40 24.70 0.85 23.63
N ILE A 41 24.75 0.75 24.96
CA ILE A 41 26.01 0.58 25.67
C ILE A 41 26.51 -0.82 25.28
N GLY A 42 27.60 -0.89 24.52
CA GLY A 42 28.25 -2.16 24.23
C GLY A 42 28.72 -2.78 25.55
N THR A 43 28.30 -4.01 25.85
CA THR A 43 28.66 -4.71 27.09
C THR A 43 30.12 -5.19 27.11
N GLY A 44 30.95 -4.81 26.13
CA GLY A 44 32.31 -5.35 25.94
C GLY A 44 32.29 -6.80 25.45
N GLU A 45 33.33 -7.23 24.75
CA GLU A 45 33.45 -8.59 24.16
C GLU A 45 33.18 -9.71 25.18
N ARG A 46 33.47 -9.46 26.46
CA ARG A 46 33.30 -10.43 27.56
C ARG A 46 31.86 -10.91 27.77
N TYR A 47 30.85 -10.21 27.25
CA TYR A 47 29.43 -10.55 27.40
C TYR A 47 28.70 -10.72 26.06
N ALA A 48 29.42 -10.70 24.92
CA ALA A 48 28.83 -10.88 23.60
C ALA A 48 28.23 -12.29 23.40
N ASP A 49 28.82 -13.28 24.08
CA ASP A 49 28.48 -14.70 23.93
C ASP A 49 27.52 -15.21 25.01
N ILE A 50 26.92 -14.34 25.83
CA ILE A 50 25.87 -14.80 26.76
C ILE A 50 24.61 -15.04 25.94
N PRO A 51 24.10 -16.29 25.86
CA PRO A 51 22.90 -16.58 25.09
C PRO A 51 21.69 -16.16 25.92
N VAL A 52 21.41 -14.85 25.98
CA VAL A 52 20.43 -14.27 26.91
C VAL A 52 19.04 -14.87 26.70
N THR A 53 18.66 -15.16 25.45
CA THR A 53 17.43 -15.87 25.12
C THR A 53 17.40 -17.27 25.73
N GLN A 54 18.52 -18.01 25.69
CA GLN A 54 18.63 -19.35 26.26
C GLN A 54 18.54 -19.30 27.79
N LEU A 55 19.24 -18.38 28.44
CA LEU A 55 19.14 -18.15 29.89
C LEU A 55 17.71 -17.79 30.32
N LEU A 56 17.00 -16.97 29.54
CA LEU A 56 15.63 -16.59 29.83
C LEU A 56 14.67 -17.77 29.67
N LEU A 57 14.88 -18.63 28.65
CA LEU A 57 14.13 -19.87 28.45
C LEU A 57 14.49 -20.99 29.45
N ASP A 58 15.70 -20.95 30.02
CA ASP A 58 16.17 -21.88 31.05
C ASP A 58 15.68 -21.55 32.46
N HIS A 59 15.30 -20.29 32.69
CA HIS A 59 14.84 -19.80 33.99
C HIS A 59 13.38 -19.34 34.01
N THR A 60 12.61 -19.61 32.96
CA THR A 60 11.15 -19.35 32.92
C THR A 60 10.37 -20.60 32.51
N SER A 61 9.10 -20.68 32.88
CA SER A 61 8.18 -21.76 32.48
C SER A 61 7.54 -21.54 31.11
N ILE A 62 8.13 -20.71 30.26
CA ILE A 62 7.63 -20.41 28.92
C ILE A 62 7.79 -21.67 28.05
N ALA A 63 6.71 -22.11 27.41
CA ALA A 63 6.72 -23.30 26.57
C ALA A 63 7.80 -23.18 25.48
N ARG A 64 8.77 -24.10 25.53
CA ARG A 64 9.84 -24.19 24.54
C ARG A 64 9.29 -24.77 23.25
N GLY A 65 9.47 -24.06 22.14
CA GLY A 65 9.07 -24.51 20.82
C GLY A 65 7.56 -24.40 20.62
N VAL A 66 7.08 -23.18 20.35
CA VAL A 66 5.80 -23.05 19.66
C VAL A 66 6.02 -23.62 18.28
N ASP A 67 5.34 -24.72 17.95
CA ASP A 67 5.21 -25.17 16.58
C ASP A 67 4.43 -24.07 15.82
N MET A 68 5.18 -23.18 15.17
CA MET A 68 4.62 -22.03 14.47
C MET A 68 3.65 -22.47 13.37
N ALA A 69 3.92 -23.60 12.71
CA ALA A 69 3.03 -24.12 11.69
C ALA A 69 1.72 -24.63 12.31
N ALA A 70 1.76 -25.26 13.50
CA ALA A 70 0.54 -25.63 14.23
C ALA A 70 -0.22 -24.41 14.77
N ALA A 71 0.48 -23.37 15.22
CA ALA A 71 -0.13 -22.13 15.68
C ALA A 71 -0.82 -21.38 14.52
N GLU A 72 -0.18 -21.31 13.35
CA GLU A 72 -0.75 -20.73 12.12
C GLU A 72 -2.00 -21.49 11.67
N ARG A 73 -1.94 -22.83 11.61
CA ARG A 73 -3.11 -23.66 11.30
C ARG A 73 -4.27 -23.41 12.27
N ARG A 74 -3.97 -23.38 13.58
CA ARG A 74 -4.99 -23.13 14.61
C ARG A 74 -5.61 -21.74 14.49
N ALA A 75 -4.81 -20.72 14.23
CA ALA A 75 -5.30 -19.35 14.06
C ALA A 75 -6.19 -19.25 12.81
N ARG A 76 -5.81 -19.91 11.72
CA ARG A 76 -6.61 -20.02 10.50
C ARG A 76 -7.95 -20.72 10.74
N ASP A 77 -7.94 -21.86 11.43
CA ASP A 77 -9.14 -22.64 11.71
C ASP A 77 -10.11 -21.88 12.64
N GLU A 78 -9.60 -21.20 13.67
CA GLU A 78 -10.42 -20.39 14.57
C GLU A 78 -11.03 -19.18 13.85
N LEU A 79 -10.25 -18.52 12.99
CA LEU A 79 -10.77 -17.44 12.15
C LEU A 79 -11.87 -17.94 11.22
N ALA A 80 -11.66 -19.06 10.53
CA ALA A 80 -12.67 -19.65 9.65
C ALA A 80 -13.93 -20.04 10.42
N ALA A 81 -13.80 -20.63 11.62
CA ALA A 81 -14.94 -20.96 12.48
C ALA A 81 -15.71 -19.70 12.89
N ALA A 82 -15.02 -18.61 13.22
CA ALA A 82 -15.66 -17.35 13.59
C ALA A 82 -16.42 -16.69 12.43
N LEU A 83 -15.84 -16.71 11.23
CA LEU A 83 -16.46 -16.18 10.01
C LEU A 83 -17.70 -17.00 9.60
N ASN A 84 -17.67 -18.32 9.82
CA ASN A 84 -18.78 -19.21 9.50
C ASN A 84 -19.92 -19.20 10.53
N ASP A 85 -19.76 -18.50 11.66
CA ASP A 85 -20.80 -18.35 12.69
C ASP A 85 -21.31 -16.89 12.76
N PRO A 86 -22.44 -16.58 12.11
CA PRO A 86 -23.04 -15.25 12.15
C PRO A 86 -23.52 -14.82 13.54
N ALA A 87 -23.68 -15.75 14.50
CA ALA A 87 -24.11 -15.41 15.85
C ALA A 87 -22.99 -14.85 16.72
N ARG A 88 -21.72 -15.01 16.32
CA ARG A 88 -20.57 -14.41 17.01
C ARG A 88 -20.59 -12.88 16.87
N PRO A 89 -20.39 -12.13 17.97
CA PRO A 89 -20.38 -10.68 17.94
C PRO A 89 -19.14 -10.15 17.20
N ASP A 90 -19.25 -8.92 16.69
CA ASP A 90 -18.16 -8.22 16.00
C ASP A 90 -16.90 -8.01 16.87
N SER A 91 -17.06 -8.10 18.20
CA SER A 91 -15.98 -8.04 19.18
C SER A 91 -15.30 -9.38 19.44
N ASP A 92 -15.66 -10.46 18.74
CA ASP A 92 -15.04 -11.76 18.90
C ASP A 92 -13.51 -11.66 18.62
N PRO A 93 -12.65 -12.03 19.59
CA PRO A 93 -11.20 -11.99 19.40
C PRO A 93 -10.69 -12.80 18.20
N ALA A 94 -11.42 -13.85 17.81
CA ALA A 94 -11.08 -14.67 16.64
C ALA A 94 -11.11 -13.86 15.34
N LEU A 95 -12.00 -12.88 15.21
CA LEU A 95 -12.06 -12.00 14.03
C LEU A 95 -10.81 -11.09 13.93
N SER A 96 -10.19 -10.78 15.06
CA SER A 96 -8.94 -10.00 15.09
C SER A 96 -7.74 -10.78 14.55
N LEU A 97 -7.84 -12.11 14.42
CA LEU A 97 -6.81 -12.95 13.81
C LEU A 97 -6.68 -12.70 12.30
N ALA A 98 -7.69 -12.11 11.65
CA ALA A 98 -7.66 -11.83 10.21
C ALA A 98 -6.40 -11.05 9.78
N ASN A 99 -6.03 -10.01 10.52
CA ASN A 99 -4.84 -9.21 10.20
C ASN A 99 -3.55 -10.01 10.33
N GLN A 100 -3.44 -10.85 11.37
CA GLN A 100 -2.25 -11.66 11.63
C GLN A 100 -2.11 -12.74 10.56
N TRP A 101 -3.22 -13.40 10.21
CA TRP A 101 -3.28 -14.38 9.14
C TRP A 101 -2.91 -13.75 7.79
N MET A 102 -3.49 -12.60 7.41
CA MET A 102 -3.15 -11.93 6.15
C MET A 102 -1.67 -11.51 6.09
N GLU A 103 -1.11 -10.92 7.16
CA GLU A 103 0.31 -10.52 7.21
C GLU A 103 1.25 -11.73 7.20
N SER A 104 0.83 -12.91 7.67
CA SER A 104 1.67 -14.12 7.65
C SER A 104 2.14 -14.49 6.24
N HIS A 105 1.35 -14.15 5.20
CA HIS A 105 1.69 -14.38 3.80
C HIS A 105 2.82 -13.49 3.26
N ARG A 106 3.31 -12.54 4.04
CA ARG A 106 4.42 -11.66 3.64
C ARG A 106 5.70 -12.42 3.38
N ALA A 107 6.01 -13.44 4.18
CA ALA A 107 7.24 -14.21 4.10
C ALA A 107 7.09 -15.54 3.34
N SER A 108 5.89 -15.88 2.87
CA SER A 108 5.66 -17.11 2.10
C SER A 108 6.38 -17.07 0.74
N ASP A 109 6.74 -18.22 0.18
CA ASP A 109 7.40 -18.30 -1.13
C ASP A 109 6.46 -18.75 -2.28
N GLY A 110 5.21 -19.12 -1.95
CA GLY A 110 4.24 -19.68 -2.91
C GLY A 110 2.98 -18.82 -3.11
N PRO A 111 2.16 -19.17 -4.12
CA PRO A 111 0.85 -18.58 -4.31
C PRO A 111 -0.10 -18.93 -3.15
N LEU A 112 -1.17 -18.16 -3.03
CA LEU A 112 -2.21 -18.41 -2.04
C LEU A 112 -2.91 -19.75 -2.33
N SER A 113 -3.09 -20.61 -1.32
CA SER A 113 -3.80 -21.88 -1.50
C SER A 113 -5.29 -21.64 -1.80
N ASP A 114 -5.98 -22.59 -2.43
CA ASP A 114 -7.42 -22.48 -2.72
C ASP A 114 -8.25 -22.25 -1.45
N GLU A 115 -7.89 -22.94 -0.37
CA GLU A 115 -8.57 -22.79 0.91
C GLU A 115 -8.31 -21.42 1.55
N ASP A 116 -7.08 -20.91 1.46
CA ASP A 116 -6.74 -19.55 1.91
C ASP A 116 -7.41 -18.48 1.04
N ARG A 117 -7.61 -18.73 -0.26
CA ARG A 117 -8.35 -17.86 -1.17
C ARG A 117 -9.83 -17.79 -0.78
N VAL A 118 -10.43 -18.91 -0.40
CA VAL A 118 -11.81 -18.95 0.14
C VAL A 118 -11.89 -18.17 1.44
N LEU A 119 -10.93 -18.37 2.36
CA LEU A 119 -10.88 -17.64 3.62
C LEU A 119 -10.70 -16.13 3.39
N LEU A 120 -9.86 -15.73 2.42
CA LEU A 120 -9.69 -14.33 2.02
C LEU A 120 -11.02 -13.72 1.54
N ALA A 121 -11.77 -14.45 0.71
CA ALA A 121 -13.08 -13.99 0.26
C ALA A 121 -14.05 -13.77 1.43
N GLN A 122 -14.06 -14.68 2.41
CA GLN A 122 -14.87 -14.55 3.63
C GLN A 122 -14.45 -13.34 4.46
N VAL A 123 -13.15 -13.14 4.66
CA VAL A 123 -12.60 -11.97 5.36
C VAL A 123 -13.03 -10.66 4.70
N ILE A 124 -12.93 -10.57 3.37
CA ILE A 124 -13.32 -9.36 2.62
C ILE A 124 -14.84 -9.15 2.65
N ALA A 125 -15.64 -10.22 2.63
CA ALA A 125 -17.09 -10.11 2.64
C ALA A 125 -17.67 -9.79 4.02
N ASP A 126 -17.01 -10.22 5.11
CA ASP A 126 -17.56 -10.11 6.45
C ASP A 126 -17.38 -8.68 7.03
N PRO A 127 -18.49 -7.93 7.28
CA PRO A 127 -18.41 -6.56 7.79
C PRO A 127 -17.80 -6.47 9.20
N ARG A 128 -17.82 -7.56 9.98
CA ARG A 128 -17.29 -7.62 11.34
C ARG A 128 -15.76 -7.52 11.36
N VAL A 129 -15.08 -7.89 10.28
CA VAL A 129 -13.62 -7.71 10.13
C VAL A 129 -13.29 -6.27 9.73
N THR A 130 -13.12 -5.36 10.68
CA THR A 130 -13.05 -3.91 10.37
C THR A 130 -11.73 -3.43 9.75
N ARG A 131 -10.65 -4.20 9.82
CA ARG A 131 -9.30 -3.78 9.44
C ARG A 131 -8.78 -4.52 8.22
N SER A 132 -8.05 -3.81 7.35
CA SER A 132 -7.40 -4.35 6.15
C SER A 132 -5.87 -4.46 6.29
N ASP A 133 -5.36 -4.39 7.52
CA ASP A 133 -3.93 -4.49 7.79
C ASP A 133 -3.41 -5.87 7.35
N GLY A 134 -2.31 -5.90 6.61
CA GLY A 134 -1.75 -7.13 6.05
C GLY A 134 -2.45 -7.67 4.80
N LEU A 135 -3.59 -7.10 4.38
CA LEU A 135 -4.32 -7.55 3.17
C LEU A 135 -3.43 -7.53 1.92
N TRP A 136 -2.57 -6.52 1.78
CA TRP A 136 -1.61 -6.42 0.68
C TRP A 136 -0.66 -7.63 0.60
N ALA A 137 -0.32 -8.24 1.73
CA ALA A 137 0.58 -9.39 1.79
C ALA A 137 -0.11 -10.66 1.26
N ALA A 138 -1.37 -10.90 1.65
CA ALA A 138 -2.18 -12.00 1.13
C ALA A 138 -2.52 -11.80 -0.36
N VAL A 139 -2.93 -10.59 -0.75
CA VAL A 139 -3.26 -10.25 -2.13
C VAL A 139 -2.05 -10.37 -3.05
N GLY A 140 -0.84 -10.02 -2.59
CA GLY A 140 0.40 -10.21 -3.35
C GLY A 140 0.73 -11.67 -3.68
N ARG A 141 -0.01 -12.64 -3.11
CA ARG A 141 0.10 -14.08 -3.41
C ARG A 141 -0.97 -14.59 -4.36
N LEU A 142 -1.91 -13.74 -4.75
CA LEU A 142 -2.91 -14.11 -5.74
C LEU A 142 -2.29 -14.11 -7.14
N GLU A 143 -2.62 -15.15 -7.90
CA GLU A 143 -2.31 -15.22 -9.32
C GLU A 143 -3.51 -14.75 -10.15
N GLY A 144 -3.24 -14.24 -11.35
CA GLY A 144 -4.27 -13.78 -12.28
C GLY A 144 -4.94 -12.46 -11.87
N ASP A 145 -6.18 -12.28 -12.31
CA ASP A 145 -6.92 -11.01 -12.16
C ASP A 145 -7.70 -10.87 -10.85
N ALA A 146 -7.97 -11.98 -10.15
CA ALA A 146 -8.79 -12.06 -8.95
C ALA A 146 -10.08 -11.22 -9.02
N ALA A 147 -10.78 -11.23 -10.16
CA ALA A 147 -11.91 -10.33 -10.43
C ALA A 147 -13.06 -10.44 -9.40
N ASP A 148 -13.32 -11.64 -8.88
CA ASP A 148 -14.28 -11.90 -7.80
C ASP A 148 -13.88 -11.22 -6.48
N LEU A 149 -12.62 -11.34 -6.07
CA LEU A 149 -12.09 -10.69 -4.87
C LEU A 149 -12.01 -9.17 -5.02
N ARG A 150 -11.61 -8.67 -6.20
CA ARG A 150 -11.65 -7.24 -6.53
C ARG A 150 -13.06 -6.67 -6.41
N ARG A 151 -14.06 -7.39 -6.94
CA ARG A 151 -15.48 -7.04 -6.81
C ARG A 151 -15.92 -6.97 -5.35
N LEU A 152 -15.55 -7.96 -4.52
CA LEU A 152 -15.87 -7.96 -3.09
C LEU A 152 -15.24 -6.76 -2.36
N ALA A 153 -13.96 -6.47 -2.63
CA ALA A 153 -13.27 -5.33 -2.05
C ALA A 153 -13.90 -3.99 -2.46
N ALA A 154 -14.30 -3.86 -3.73
CA ALA A 154 -14.99 -2.69 -4.23
C ALA A 154 -16.39 -2.52 -3.60
N LEU A 155 -17.16 -3.61 -3.46
CA LEU A 155 -18.46 -3.59 -2.76
C LEU A 155 -18.31 -3.15 -1.31
N ARG A 156 -17.32 -3.70 -0.60
CA ARG A 156 -17.04 -3.33 0.79
C ARG A 156 -16.70 -1.85 0.92
N TYR A 157 -15.83 -1.35 0.04
CA TYR A 157 -15.49 0.07 0.01
C TYR A 157 -16.70 0.95 -0.30
N LEU A 158 -17.53 0.58 -1.28
CA LEU A 158 -18.74 1.32 -1.64
C LEU A 158 -19.78 1.34 -0.52
N ALA A 159 -19.91 0.26 0.26
CA ALA A 159 -20.84 0.16 1.38
C ALA A 159 -20.38 0.92 2.64
N ALA A 160 -19.08 1.16 2.80
CA ALA A 160 -18.54 1.81 3.99
C ALA A 160 -18.98 3.29 4.11
N GLU A 161 -19.35 3.70 5.32
CA GLU A 161 -19.62 5.11 5.65
C GLU A 161 -18.32 5.93 5.66
N ASP A 162 -17.27 5.41 6.31
CA ASP A 162 -15.95 6.04 6.32
C ASP A 162 -15.06 5.49 5.19
N LYS A 163 -15.01 6.23 4.08
CA LYS A 163 -14.13 5.91 2.93
C LYS A 163 -12.64 5.97 3.26
N THR A 164 -12.24 6.79 4.22
CA THR A 164 -10.83 6.91 4.61
C THR A 164 -10.37 5.66 5.35
N ALA A 165 -11.20 5.13 6.25
CA ALA A 165 -10.94 3.85 6.91
C ALA A 165 -11.01 2.67 5.91
N ALA A 166 -11.96 2.71 4.96
CA ALA A 166 -12.18 1.61 4.04
C ALA A 166 -11.19 1.53 2.86
N ARG A 167 -10.42 2.59 2.58
CA ARG A 167 -9.54 2.67 1.40
C ARG A 167 -8.54 1.52 1.28
N GLY A 168 -8.08 0.97 2.42
CA GLY A 168 -7.12 -0.13 2.45
C GLY A 168 -7.64 -1.40 1.76
N TRP A 169 -8.95 -1.64 1.79
CA TRP A 169 -9.59 -2.79 1.14
C TRP A 169 -9.40 -2.78 -0.37
N VAL A 170 -9.55 -1.62 -1.03
CA VAL A 170 -9.39 -1.51 -2.49
C VAL A 170 -7.93 -1.32 -2.87
N ASN A 171 -7.17 -0.53 -2.10
CA ASN A 171 -5.79 -0.21 -2.47
C ASN A 171 -4.83 -1.40 -2.33
N ALA A 172 -5.11 -2.36 -1.45
CA ALA A 172 -4.31 -3.59 -1.34
C ALA A 172 -4.22 -4.37 -2.67
N PHE A 173 -5.30 -4.37 -3.46
CA PHE A 173 -5.38 -5.00 -4.79
C PHE A 173 -4.51 -4.33 -5.86
N GLY A 174 -3.94 -3.16 -5.58
CA GLY A 174 -2.92 -2.55 -6.42
C GLY A 174 -1.64 -3.39 -6.55
N SER A 175 -1.43 -4.40 -5.70
CA SER A 175 -0.28 -5.32 -5.70
C SER A 175 -0.44 -6.55 -6.61
N LEU A 176 -1.62 -6.76 -7.22
CA LEU A 176 -1.86 -7.87 -8.14
C LEU A 176 -0.88 -7.86 -9.34
N PRO A 177 -0.66 -9.01 -10.01
CA PRO A 177 0.19 -9.09 -11.21
C PRO A 177 -0.25 -8.12 -12.32
N ALA A 178 0.69 -7.67 -13.15
CA ALA A 178 0.40 -6.79 -14.30
C ALA A 178 -0.69 -7.41 -15.19
N GLY A 179 -1.63 -6.59 -15.69
CA GLY A 179 -2.75 -7.05 -16.51
C GLY A 179 -3.99 -7.51 -15.73
N ALA A 180 -3.91 -7.61 -14.39
CA ALA A 180 -5.05 -7.97 -13.53
C ALA A 180 -6.25 -7.03 -13.67
N TYR A 181 -6.04 -5.79 -14.12
CA TYR A 181 -7.09 -4.79 -14.33
C TYR A 181 -7.38 -4.53 -15.82
N SER A 182 -6.95 -5.42 -16.73
CA SER A 182 -7.29 -5.33 -18.16
C SER A 182 -8.80 -5.32 -18.40
N VAL A 183 -9.57 -6.01 -17.54
CA VAL A 183 -11.03 -5.94 -17.49
C VAL A 183 -11.46 -5.32 -16.16
N ILE A 184 -12.12 -4.17 -16.26
CA ILE A 184 -12.70 -3.47 -15.12
C ILE A 184 -14.02 -4.12 -14.70
N VAL A 185 -14.23 -4.29 -13.38
CA VAL A 185 -15.53 -4.75 -12.88
C VAL A 185 -16.48 -3.57 -12.63
N PRO A 186 -17.81 -3.76 -12.72
CA PRO A 186 -18.78 -2.65 -12.59
C PRO A 186 -18.64 -1.83 -11.31
N GLU A 187 -18.30 -2.49 -10.19
CA GLU A 187 -18.15 -1.85 -8.88
C GLU A 187 -16.91 -0.94 -8.82
N GLU A 188 -15.82 -1.32 -9.49
CA GLU A 188 -14.64 -0.45 -9.64
C GLU A 188 -14.96 0.77 -10.50
N GLN A 189 -15.71 0.59 -11.59
CA GLN A 189 -16.13 1.71 -12.43
C GLN A 189 -16.99 2.70 -11.63
N ARG A 190 -17.85 2.22 -10.73
CA ARG A 190 -18.62 3.09 -9.83
C ARG A 190 -17.72 3.93 -8.93
N ILE A 191 -16.67 3.33 -8.34
CA ILE A 191 -15.67 4.06 -7.53
C ILE A 191 -14.99 5.13 -8.38
N LEU A 192 -14.52 4.78 -9.59
CA LEU A 192 -13.79 5.71 -10.47
C LEU A 192 -14.67 6.82 -11.07
N SER A 193 -15.98 6.61 -11.14
CA SER A 193 -16.92 7.60 -11.66
C SER A 193 -17.19 8.73 -10.67
N SER A 194 -16.99 8.49 -9.36
CA SER A 194 -17.13 9.47 -8.28
C SER A 194 -15.79 10.12 -7.97
N VAL A 195 -15.73 11.46 -7.99
CA VAL A 195 -14.49 12.19 -7.66
C VAL A 195 -14.08 11.87 -6.22
N GLU A 196 -14.99 11.97 -5.26
CA GLU A 196 -14.72 11.75 -3.84
C GLU A 196 -14.22 10.33 -3.55
N ASP A 197 -14.84 9.32 -4.18
CA ASP A 197 -14.43 7.93 -3.98
C ASP A 197 -13.10 7.62 -4.66
N SER A 198 -12.91 8.11 -5.88
CA SER A 198 -11.67 7.88 -6.63
C SER A 198 -10.45 8.47 -5.92
N LEU A 199 -10.59 9.60 -5.20
CA LEU A 199 -9.52 10.20 -4.41
C LEU A 199 -8.90 9.23 -3.39
N LYS A 200 -9.69 8.27 -2.89
CA LYS A 200 -9.25 7.29 -1.89
C LYS A 200 -8.80 5.96 -2.51
N ALA A 201 -9.14 5.70 -3.76
CA ALA A 201 -8.87 4.45 -4.47
C ALA A 201 -7.64 4.54 -5.39
N THR A 202 -6.53 5.06 -4.87
CA THR A 202 -5.32 5.38 -5.66
C THR A 202 -4.67 4.14 -6.30
N GLY A 203 -4.73 2.99 -5.62
CA GLY A 203 -4.32 1.70 -6.18
C GLY A 203 -5.14 1.35 -7.41
N LEU A 204 -6.46 1.48 -7.34
CA LEU A 204 -7.37 1.22 -8.45
C LEU A 204 -7.14 2.17 -9.63
N ILE A 205 -6.94 3.47 -9.37
CA ILE A 205 -6.60 4.47 -10.41
C ILE A 205 -5.32 4.06 -11.14
N ARG A 206 -4.25 3.78 -10.39
CA ARG A 206 -2.96 3.36 -10.97
C ARG A 206 -3.14 2.18 -11.92
N ARG A 207 -3.93 1.18 -11.50
CA ARG A 207 -4.11 -0.06 -12.26
C ARG A 207 -4.99 0.07 -13.50
N GLN A 208 -5.68 1.20 -13.70
CA GLN A 208 -6.37 1.45 -14.98
C GLN A 208 -5.40 1.44 -16.18
N GLY A 209 -4.10 1.68 -15.96
CA GLY A 209 -3.10 1.54 -17.01
C GLY A 209 -3.04 0.14 -17.64
N ASP A 210 -3.47 -0.90 -16.93
CA ASP A 210 -3.54 -2.28 -17.45
C ASP A 210 -4.53 -2.43 -18.63
N ARG A 211 -5.50 -1.52 -18.77
CA ARG A 211 -6.45 -1.46 -19.89
C ARG A 211 -5.85 -0.85 -21.16
N GLY A 212 -4.63 -0.32 -21.08
CA GLY A 212 -3.97 0.35 -22.20
C GLY A 212 -4.68 1.62 -22.64
N VAL A 213 -4.72 1.85 -23.96
CA VAL A 213 -5.29 3.06 -24.58
C VAL A 213 -6.76 3.29 -24.21
N GLU A 214 -7.53 2.23 -23.94
CA GLU A 214 -8.95 2.33 -23.57
C GLU A 214 -9.18 3.06 -22.25
N ALA A 215 -8.19 3.11 -21.35
CA ALA A 215 -8.30 3.86 -20.10
C ALA A 215 -8.04 5.36 -20.24
N VAL A 216 -7.44 5.82 -21.35
CA VAL A 216 -7.01 7.22 -21.51
C VAL A 216 -8.15 8.23 -21.29
N PRO A 217 -9.36 8.05 -21.86
CA PRO A 217 -10.47 8.99 -21.62
C PRO A 217 -10.88 9.09 -20.15
N ASP A 218 -10.92 7.96 -19.43
CA ASP A 218 -11.24 7.91 -18.00
C ASP A 218 -10.14 8.59 -17.16
N LEU A 219 -8.87 8.33 -17.48
CA LEU A 219 -7.72 8.94 -16.81
C LEU A 219 -7.67 10.46 -16.99
N LEU A 220 -7.93 10.97 -18.21
CA LEU A 220 -8.02 12.40 -18.49
C LEU A 220 -9.21 13.05 -17.77
N ARG A 221 -10.38 12.38 -17.75
CA ARG A 221 -11.54 12.82 -17.00
C ARG A 221 -11.21 12.98 -15.50
N MET A 222 -10.57 11.98 -14.90
CA MET A 222 -10.16 12.04 -13.49
C MET A 222 -9.11 13.13 -13.26
N LEU A 223 -8.11 13.26 -14.13
CA LEU A 223 -7.09 14.32 -14.01
C LEU A 223 -7.70 15.71 -14.05
N ARG A 224 -8.65 15.97 -14.96
CA ARG A 224 -9.40 17.23 -15.03
C ARG A 224 -10.18 17.47 -13.75
N ALA A 225 -10.91 16.47 -13.27
CA ALA A 225 -11.69 16.58 -12.04
C ALA A 225 -10.80 16.90 -10.82
N PHE A 226 -9.65 16.23 -10.68
CA PHE A 226 -8.68 16.49 -9.60
C PHE A 226 -7.94 17.83 -9.75
N ALA A 227 -7.81 18.34 -10.97
CA ALA A 227 -7.26 19.67 -11.20
C ALA A 227 -8.21 20.76 -10.68
N THR A 228 -9.52 20.57 -10.81
CA THR A 228 -10.53 21.57 -10.42
C THR A 228 -11.15 21.35 -9.04
N HIS A 229 -10.98 20.17 -8.44
CA HIS A 229 -11.55 19.86 -7.13
C HIS A 229 -10.87 20.67 -6.02
N ASP A 230 -11.67 21.30 -5.15
CA ASP A 230 -11.18 21.98 -3.96
C ASP A 230 -11.00 20.95 -2.83
N PRO A 231 -9.76 20.62 -2.42
CA PRO A 231 -9.51 19.62 -1.39
C PRO A 231 -9.87 20.09 0.03
N GLY A 232 -10.25 21.36 0.21
CA GLY A 232 -10.44 21.95 1.53
C GLY A 232 -9.17 21.87 2.40
N LYS A 233 -9.35 21.95 3.72
CA LYS A 233 -8.21 22.01 4.67
C LYS A 233 -7.42 20.70 4.83
N ARG A 234 -8.02 19.54 4.51
CA ARG A 234 -7.44 18.21 4.82
C ARG A 234 -7.35 17.23 3.64
N GLY A 235 -7.94 17.55 2.48
CA GLY A 235 -7.94 16.65 1.31
C GLY A 235 -6.73 16.76 0.39
N TYR A 236 -5.74 17.60 0.71
CA TYR A 236 -4.62 17.89 -0.19
C TYR A 236 -3.69 16.68 -0.38
N SER A 237 -3.57 15.81 0.62
CA SER A 237 -2.82 14.56 0.50
C SER A 237 -3.53 13.59 -0.45
N ASP A 238 -4.83 13.34 -0.27
CA ASP A 238 -5.59 12.40 -1.10
C ASP A 238 -5.61 12.82 -2.57
N ILE A 239 -5.80 14.12 -2.85
CA ILE A 239 -5.80 14.61 -4.23
C ILE A 239 -4.41 14.51 -4.89
N THR A 240 -3.34 14.65 -4.10
CA THR A 240 -1.97 14.48 -4.59
C THR A 240 -1.72 13.01 -4.93
N GLU A 241 -2.11 12.10 -4.05
CA GLU A 241 -1.95 10.66 -4.26
C GLU A 241 -2.80 10.11 -5.41
N ALA A 242 -4.04 10.59 -5.56
CA ALA A 242 -4.88 10.23 -6.71
C ALA A 242 -4.30 10.73 -8.03
N THR A 243 -3.77 11.97 -8.03
CA THR A 243 -3.05 12.56 -9.16
C THR A 243 -1.79 11.76 -9.51
N HIS A 244 -1.03 11.30 -8.51
CA HIS A 244 0.09 10.38 -8.69
C HIS A 244 -0.37 9.03 -9.28
N GLY A 245 -1.51 8.51 -8.83
CA GLY A 245 -2.14 7.31 -9.39
C GLY A 245 -2.40 7.46 -10.89
N VAL A 246 -3.02 8.57 -11.32
CA VAL A 246 -3.26 8.85 -12.75
C VAL A 246 -1.96 8.92 -13.54
N ARG A 247 -0.96 9.64 -13.03
CA ARG A 247 0.36 9.74 -13.67
C ARG A 247 1.00 8.35 -13.85
N LYS A 248 0.95 7.51 -12.82
CA LYS A 248 1.47 6.14 -12.89
C LYS A 248 0.68 5.28 -13.88
N ALA A 249 -0.64 5.43 -13.96
CA ALA A 249 -1.45 4.75 -14.97
C ALA A 249 -1.01 5.12 -16.40
N PHE A 250 -0.79 6.40 -16.69
CA PHE A 250 -0.22 6.81 -17.98
C PHE A 250 1.21 6.27 -18.21
N ARG A 251 2.03 6.14 -17.17
CA ARG A 251 3.36 5.49 -17.28
C ARG A 251 3.27 4.02 -17.65
N ILE A 252 2.23 3.31 -17.18
CA ILE A 252 1.95 1.91 -17.54
C ILE A 252 1.53 1.81 -19.01
N ILE A 253 0.62 2.69 -19.47
CA ILE A 253 0.20 2.72 -20.88
C ILE A 253 1.38 3.09 -21.80
N GLY A 254 2.23 4.02 -21.35
CA GLY A 254 3.46 4.36 -22.05
C GLY A 254 3.22 5.17 -23.34
N PRO A 255 4.08 4.99 -24.38
CA PRO A 255 4.03 5.77 -25.61
C PRO A 255 2.69 5.71 -26.37
N ASP A 256 1.90 4.65 -26.16
CA ASP A 256 0.59 4.49 -26.79
C ASP A 256 -0.41 5.57 -26.36
N ALA A 257 -0.18 6.23 -25.20
CA ALA A 257 -0.97 7.37 -24.74
C ALA A 257 -0.41 8.74 -25.20
N SER A 258 0.54 8.78 -26.14
CA SER A 258 1.19 10.04 -26.58
C SER A 258 0.22 11.10 -27.08
N PHE A 259 -0.91 10.70 -27.68
CA PHE A 259 -1.97 11.62 -28.12
C PHE A 259 -2.62 12.41 -26.98
N ALA A 260 -2.53 11.94 -25.73
CA ALA A 260 -3.05 12.64 -24.55
C ALA A 260 -2.10 13.73 -24.02
N ARG A 261 -0.86 13.81 -24.54
CA ARG A 261 0.20 14.68 -24.02
C ARG A 261 -0.23 16.15 -23.93
N GLU A 262 -0.79 16.69 -25.01
CA GLU A 262 -1.14 18.12 -25.08
C GLU A 262 -2.22 18.50 -24.06
N GLU A 263 -3.20 17.62 -23.85
CA GLU A 263 -4.22 17.82 -22.83
C GLU A 263 -3.63 17.73 -21.42
N ILE A 264 -2.76 16.76 -21.16
CA ILE A 264 -2.04 16.65 -19.87
C ILE A 264 -1.25 17.93 -19.60
N GLU A 265 -0.49 18.43 -20.57
CA GLU A 265 0.27 19.68 -20.44
C GLU A 265 -0.63 20.88 -20.17
N THR A 266 -1.78 20.95 -20.83
CA THR A 266 -2.79 22.00 -20.59
C THR A 266 -3.32 21.95 -19.15
N ILE A 267 -3.64 20.75 -18.64
CA ILE A 267 -4.12 20.58 -17.26
C ILE A 267 -3.02 20.92 -16.25
N LEU A 268 -1.78 20.50 -16.51
CA LEU A 268 -0.64 20.82 -15.64
C LEU A 268 -0.34 22.33 -15.58
N ALA A 269 -0.69 23.08 -16.64
CA ALA A 269 -0.57 24.52 -16.68
C ALA A 269 -1.66 25.27 -15.89
N MET A 270 -2.72 24.59 -15.42
CA MET A 270 -3.74 25.21 -14.54
C MET A 270 -3.13 25.61 -13.20
N GLU A 271 -3.52 26.76 -12.64
CA GLU A 271 -2.94 27.31 -11.40
C GLU A 271 -2.94 26.32 -10.23
N SER A 272 -4.04 25.60 -10.03
CA SER A 272 -4.21 24.56 -9.00
C SER A 272 -3.25 23.37 -9.17
N MET A 273 -2.84 23.07 -10.40
CA MET A 273 -1.89 22.01 -10.74
C MET A 273 -0.45 22.53 -10.74
N GLN A 274 -0.21 23.76 -11.18
CA GLN A 274 1.12 24.38 -11.17
C GLN A 274 1.73 24.37 -9.77
N ARG A 275 0.93 24.65 -8.72
CA ARG A 275 1.40 24.58 -7.34
C ARG A 275 1.84 23.15 -6.94
N ARG A 276 1.06 22.13 -7.28
CA ARG A 276 1.37 20.71 -7.00
C ARG A 276 2.60 20.23 -7.77
N TYR A 277 2.67 20.57 -9.06
CA TYR A 277 3.78 20.26 -9.94
C TYR A 277 5.08 20.90 -9.47
N ARG A 278 5.09 22.21 -9.16
CA ARG A 278 6.29 22.93 -8.69
C ARG A 278 6.84 22.42 -7.36
N VAL A 279 5.97 22.03 -6.43
CA VAL A 279 6.38 21.76 -5.04
C VAL A 279 6.75 20.29 -4.80
N ILE A 280 6.07 19.32 -5.43
CA ILE A 280 6.16 17.91 -4.99
C ILE A 280 6.61 16.95 -6.10
N ALA A 281 6.25 17.17 -7.37
CA ALA A 281 6.29 16.10 -8.37
C ALA A 281 6.84 16.45 -9.76
N LYS A 282 7.44 17.64 -9.96
CA LYS A 282 7.87 18.11 -11.30
C LYS A 282 8.71 17.09 -12.07
N SER A 283 9.71 16.45 -11.43
CA SER A 283 10.58 15.50 -12.11
C SER A 283 9.85 14.28 -12.64
N ASP A 284 8.90 13.75 -11.88
CA ASP A 284 8.19 12.55 -12.29
C ASP A 284 7.14 12.83 -13.38
N TRP A 285 6.59 14.05 -13.40
CA TRP A 285 5.76 14.51 -14.50
C TRP A 285 6.58 14.76 -15.77
N ASP A 286 7.78 15.32 -15.65
CA ASP A 286 8.71 15.46 -16.79
C ASP A 286 9.10 14.08 -17.35
N GLU A 287 9.28 13.07 -16.50
CA GLU A 287 9.48 11.67 -16.92
C GLU A 287 8.29 11.11 -17.70
N LEU A 288 7.06 11.36 -17.23
CA LEU A 288 5.87 10.96 -17.97
C LEU A 288 5.79 11.67 -19.32
N LEU A 289 5.93 13.00 -19.35
CA LEU A 289 5.85 13.78 -20.59
C LEU A 289 6.90 13.34 -21.61
N TYR A 290 8.12 13.03 -21.17
CA TYR A 290 9.15 12.47 -22.03
C TYR A 290 8.72 11.13 -22.66
N VAL A 291 8.12 10.23 -21.86
CA VAL A 291 7.61 8.94 -22.36
C VAL A 291 6.43 9.11 -23.31
N LEU A 292 5.61 10.13 -23.11
CA LEU A 292 4.53 10.52 -24.04
C LEU A 292 5.06 11.29 -25.27
N GLY A 293 6.38 11.39 -25.45
CA GLY A 293 7.01 11.94 -26.65
C GLY A 293 7.34 13.43 -26.58
N ARG A 294 7.35 14.06 -25.39
CA ARG A 294 7.87 15.43 -25.25
C ARG A 294 9.38 15.44 -25.55
N PRO A 295 9.87 16.31 -26.45
CA PRO A 295 11.30 16.40 -26.74
C PRO A 295 12.13 16.77 -25.50
N LEU A 296 13.22 16.05 -25.25
CA LEU A 296 14.05 16.19 -24.04
C LEU A 296 14.67 17.59 -23.88
N ASP A 297 14.96 18.24 -25.00
CA ASP A 297 15.51 19.60 -25.08
C ASP A 297 14.51 20.68 -24.64
N THR A 298 13.20 20.39 -24.68
CA THR A 298 12.13 21.27 -24.16
C THR A 298 11.85 21.08 -22.67
N ILE A 299 12.50 20.10 -22.02
CA ILE A 299 12.33 19.86 -20.59
C ILE A 299 13.31 20.73 -19.81
N GLU A 300 12.74 21.61 -19.00
CA GLU A 300 13.47 22.54 -18.15
C GLU A 300 13.70 21.95 -16.75
N LYS A 301 14.93 22.09 -16.26
CA LYS A 301 15.28 21.66 -14.91
C LYS A 301 14.61 22.58 -13.88
N PRO A 302 13.96 22.02 -12.84
CA PRO A 302 13.50 22.82 -11.70
C PRO A 302 14.64 23.58 -11.02
N GLU A 303 14.41 24.84 -10.66
CA GLU A 303 15.39 25.71 -9.98
C GLU A 303 15.81 25.15 -8.61
N ASN A 304 14.89 24.48 -7.91
CA ASN A 304 15.10 23.92 -6.58
C ASN A 304 15.88 22.59 -6.55
N LEU A 305 16.15 21.98 -7.70
CA LEU A 305 16.96 20.76 -7.77
C LEU A 305 18.44 21.10 -7.94
N SER A 306 19.33 20.32 -7.32
CA SER A 306 20.78 20.44 -7.50
C SER A 306 21.25 19.89 -8.86
N GLY A 307 22.52 20.14 -9.23
CA GLY A 307 23.13 19.64 -10.47
C GLY A 307 22.95 20.54 -11.71
N THR A 308 23.23 20.02 -12.90
CA THR A 308 23.11 20.75 -14.17
C THR A 308 21.86 20.33 -14.95
N VAL A 309 21.45 21.13 -15.95
CA VAL A 309 20.37 20.78 -16.88
C VAL A 309 20.69 19.46 -17.61
N LYS A 310 21.95 19.26 -18.01
CA LYS A 310 22.42 18.03 -18.66
C LYS A 310 22.19 16.80 -17.77
N THR A 311 22.66 16.86 -16.51
CA THR A 311 22.50 15.74 -15.57
C THR A 311 21.03 15.45 -15.23
N TYR A 312 20.17 16.47 -15.24
CA TYR A 312 18.73 16.28 -15.03
C TYR A 312 18.08 15.51 -16.18
N ARG A 313 18.42 15.88 -17.42
CA ARG A 313 17.91 15.22 -18.64
C ARG A 313 18.43 13.79 -18.75
N GLU A 314 19.70 13.54 -18.42
CA GLU A 314 20.28 12.19 -18.35
C GLU A 314 19.52 11.32 -17.34
N ARG A 315 19.17 11.87 -16.17
CA ARG A 315 18.37 11.16 -15.16
C ARG A 315 16.97 10.79 -15.67
N ILE A 316 16.31 11.68 -16.42
CA ILE A 316 14.99 11.38 -17.03
C ILE A 316 15.12 10.20 -17.99
N VAL A 317 16.11 10.22 -18.89
CA VAL A 317 16.37 9.12 -19.83
C VAL A 317 16.66 7.83 -19.07
N GLN A 318 17.51 7.87 -18.05
CA GLN A 318 17.85 6.70 -17.25
C GLN A 318 16.61 6.10 -16.55
N ARG A 319 15.76 6.92 -15.92
CA ARG A 319 14.56 6.45 -15.21
C ARG A 319 13.47 5.95 -16.14
N THR A 320 13.45 6.40 -17.39
CA THR A 320 12.46 5.99 -18.40
C THR A 320 12.94 4.85 -19.30
N SER A 321 14.23 4.52 -19.28
CA SER A 321 14.82 3.41 -20.06
C SER A 321 14.40 2.01 -19.61
N LYS A 322 13.90 1.86 -18.38
CA LYS A 322 13.43 0.57 -17.84
C LYS A 322 11.91 0.47 -17.98
N PRO A 323 11.38 -0.75 -18.24
CA PRO A 323 9.94 -0.99 -18.14
C PRO A 323 9.41 -0.52 -16.78
N PHE A 324 8.29 0.18 -16.81
CA PHE A 324 7.65 0.63 -15.58
C PHE A 324 7.02 -0.56 -14.87
N ASP A 325 7.36 -0.76 -13.60
CA ASP A 325 6.81 -1.84 -12.77
C ASP A 325 5.55 -1.33 -12.03
N PRO A 326 4.33 -1.78 -12.39
CA PRO A 326 3.09 -1.31 -11.79
C PRO A 326 2.91 -1.76 -10.33
N THR A 327 3.70 -2.72 -9.85
CA THR A 327 3.62 -3.27 -8.49
C THR A 327 4.45 -2.47 -7.48
N ARG A 328 5.42 -1.68 -7.96
CA ARG A 328 6.26 -0.82 -7.11
C ARG A 328 5.55 0.49 -6.75
N ASN A 329 5.69 0.90 -5.48
CA ASN A 329 5.23 2.19 -4.99
C ASN A 329 6.24 3.30 -5.31
#